data_AF-A0AAF0QV43-F1
#
_entry.id   AF-A0AAF0QV43-F1
#
_cell.length_a   1.000
_cell.length_b   1.000
_cell.length_c   1.000
_cell.angle_alpha   90.00
_cell.angle_beta   90.00
_cell.angle_gamma   90.00
#
_symmetry.space_group_name_H-M   'P 1'
#
loop_
_entity.id
_entity.type
_entity.pdbx_description
1 polymer ?
#
loop_
_entity_poly.entity_id
_entity_poly.type
_entity_poly.pdbx_seq_one_letter_code
_entity_poly.pdbx_strand_id
1 'polypeptide(L)'
;DGFLRYQQRLCVLNVDELRNQILIEAHSFQYSIHPGATKMYRDLWKVYWWNGMKKDILEFVAKCLNYQQVKVKHHKVGGLAQNISITTWKWEYLNMDFITSLSSTRQHF
;
A
#
# COMPACT_ATOMS: atom_id res chain seq x y z
N ASP A 1 -26.41 28.14 11.82
CA ASP A 1 -25.35 27.20 11.41
C ASP A 1 -23.96 27.77 11.71
N GLY A 2 -23.40 27.46 12.88
CA GLY A 2 -22.16 28.07 13.41
C GLY A 2 -20.86 27.46 12.89
N PHE A 3 -20.84 26.91 11.67
CA PHE A 3 -19.67 26.20 11.13
C PHE A 3 -18.88 27.05 10.13
N LEU A 4 -17.57 27.13 10.32
CA LEU A 4 -16.65 27.77 9.37
C LEU A 4 -16.57 26.94 8.09
N ARG A 5 -16.75 27.60 6.93
CA ARG A 5 -16.62 26.97 5.61
C ARG A 5 -15.61 27.71 4.75
N TYR A 6 -14.82 26.96 3.98
CA TYR A 6 -13.90 27.48 2.97
C TYR A 6 -14.15 26.74 1.66
N GLN A 7 -14.44 27.47 0.57
CA GLN A 7 -14.77 26.88 -0.74
C GLN A 7 -15.86 25.80 -0.65
N GLN A 8 -16.93 26.07 0.11
CA GLN A 8 -18.05 25.14 0.38
C GLN A 8 -17.68 23.89 1.21
N ARG A 9 -16.43 23.72 1.63
CA ARG A 9 -15.97 22.64 2.52
C ARG A 9 -16.01 23.07 3.98
N LEU A 10 -16.17 22.11 4.88
CA LEU A 10 -16.14 22.33 6.32
C LEU A 10 -14.69 22.54 6.79
N CYS A 11 -14.43 23.69 7.42
CA CYS A 11 -13.12 23.96 8.01
C CYS A 11 -12.97 23.18 9.31
N VAL A 12 -11.97 22.30 9.37
CA VAL A 12 -11.67 21.53 10.58
C VAL A 12 -10.61 22.28 11.38
N LEU A 13 -11.07 22.92 12.46
CA LEU A 13 -10.19 23.57 13.41
C LEU A 13 -9.26 22.53 14.09
N ASN A 14 -8.09 22.98 14.52
CA ASN A 14 -7.14 22.11 15.25
C ASN A 14 -7.50 22.06 16.73
N VAL A 15 -8.68 21.52 17.04
CA VAL A 15 -9.22 21.41 18.40
C VAL A 15 -9.63 19.97 18.64
N ASP A 16 -9.45 19.51 19.88
CA ASP A 16 -10.05 18.27 20.41
C ASP A 16 -9.82 17.03 19.55
N GLU A 17 -8.63 16.90 18.95
CA GLU A 17 -8.25 15.71 18.17
C GLU A 17 -9.17 15.41 16.97
N LEU A 18 -10.03 16.37 16.60
CA LEU A 18 -11.08 16.19 15.59
C LEU A 18 -10.52 15.76 14.23
N ARG A 19 -9.37 16.32 13.84
CA ARG A 19 -8.65 15.92 12.62
C ARG A 19 -8.25 14.45 12.65
N ASN A 20 -7.74 13.97 13.78
CA ASN A 20 -7.32 12.58 13.93
C ASN A 20 -8.53 11.63 13.96
N GLN A 21 -9.66 12.02 14.56
CA GLN A 21 -10.89 11.24 14.46
C GLN A 21 -11.37 11.08 13.02
N ILE A 22 -11.36 12.17 12.24
CA ILE A 22 -11.69 12.13 10.80
C ILE A 22 -10.74 11.21 10.03
N LEU A 23 -9.44 11.25 10.32
CA LEU A 23 -8.44 10.39 9.69
C LEU A 23 -8.63 8.91 10.05
N ILE A 24 -8.92 8.60 11.31
CA ILE A 24 -9.21 7.24 11.79
C ILE A 24 -10.43 6.69 11.08
N GLU A 25 -11.52 7.45 11.03
CA GLU A 25 -12.76 7.04 10.38
C GLU A 25 -12.54 6.76 8.88
N ALA A 26 -11.87 7.68 8.18
CA ALA A 26 -11.58 7.54 6.75
C ALA A 26 -10.66 6.36 6.42
N HIS A 27 -9.80 5.96 7.36
CA HIS A 27 -8.89 4.82 7.19
C HIS A 27 -9.50 3.48 7.65
N SER A 28 -10.36 3.49 8.67
CA SER A 28 -10.86 2.28 9.35
C SER A 28 -12.19 1.78 8.81
N PHE A 29 -12.83 2.53 7.91
CA PHE A 29 -14.10 2.14 7.32
C PHE A 29 -13.99 0.74 6.69
N GLN A 30 -14.83 -0.21 7.13
CA GLN A 30 -14.74 -1.64 6.79
C GLN A 30 -14.71 -1.95 5.28
N TYR A 31 -15.20 -1.03 4.45
CA TYR A 31 -15.25 -1.13 2.99
C TYR A 31 -14.07 -0.45 2.29
N SER A 32 -13.25 0.28 3.02
CA SER A 32 -12.03 0.88 2.53
C SER A 32 -10.90 -0.12 2.71
N ILE A 33 -10.72 -1.01 1.74
CA ILE A 33 -9.47 -1.78 1.58
C ILE A 33 -8.33 -0.77 1.70
N HIS A 34 -7.59 -0.83 2.82
CA HIS A 34 -6.76 0.23 3.37
C HIS A 34 -6.38 1.33 2.37
N PRO A 35 -7.09 2.47 2.37
CA PRO A 35 -6.97 3.46 1.32
C PRO A 35 -5.61 4.12 1.45
N GLY A 36 -4.81 4.08 0.38
CA GLY A 36 -3.56 4.85 0.34
C GLY A 36 -3.84 6.35 0.49
N ALA A 37 -2.81 7.11 0.86
CA ALA A 37 -2.92 8.55 1.13
C ALA A 37 -3.63 9.36 0.04
N THR A 38 -3.44 8.99 -1.24
CA THR A 38 -4.12 9.64 -2.39
C THR A 38 -5.64 9.48 -2.33
N LYS A 39 -6.13 8.27 -2.02
CA LYS A 39 -7.58 8.01 -1.94
C LYS A 39 -8.17 8.76 -0.74
N MET A 40 -7.54 8.66 0.43
CA MET A 40 -7.97 9.39 1.63
C MET A 40 -8.05 10.89 1.38
N TYR A 41 -7.03 11.49 0.76
CA TYR A 41 -7.05 12.92 0.44
C TYR A 41 -8.20 13.28 -0.50
N ARG A 42 -8.40 12.52 -1.58
CA ARG A 42 -9.49 12.77 -2.54
C ARG A 42 -10.86 12.68 -1.90
N ASP A 43 -11.07 11.73 -0.99
CA ASP A 43 -12.38 11.53 -0.36
C ASP A 43 -12.66 12.61 0.70
N LEU A 44 -11.68 12.90 1.56
CA LEU A 44 -11.83 13.93 2.57
C LEU A 44 -11.92 15.34 1.98
N TRP A 45 -11.19 15.64 0.90
CA TRP A 45 -11.19 16.95 0.23
C TRP A 45 -12.55 17.35 -0.36
N LYS A 46 -13.48 16.42 -0.55
CA LYS A 46 -14.84 16.78 -1.02
C LYS A 46 -15.66 17.47 0.06
N VAL A 47 -15.37 17.20 1.33
CA VAL A 47 -16.22 17.57 2.47
C VAL A 47 -15.49 18.48 3.45
N TYR A 48 -14.21 18.21 3.70
CA TYR A 48 -13.41 18.86 4.72
C TYR A 48 -12.24 19.66 4.13
N TRP A 49 -11.79 20.65 4.88
CA TRP A 49 -10.59 21.39 4.59
C TRP A 49 -9.89 21.83 5.88
N TRP A 50 -8.57 21.72 5.91
CA TRP A 50 -7.74 22.36 6.93
C TRP A 50 -6.31 22.59 6.42
N ASN A 51 -5.61 23.54 7.05
CA ASN A 51 -4.21 23.78 6.72
C ASN A 51 -3.35 22.56 7.06
N GLY A 52 -2.52 22.10 6.12
CA GLY A 52 -1.66 20.93 6.32
C GLY A 52 -2.31 19.58 6.04
N MET A 53 -3.59 19.53 5.63
CA MET A 53 -4.36 18.28 5.42
C MET A 53 -3.63 17.17 4.65
N LYS A 54 -2.94 17.51 3.56
CA LYS A 54 -2.20 16.52 2.76
C LYS A 54 -1.02 15.92 3.55
N LYS A 55 -0.32 16.74 4.35
CA LYS A 55 0.79 16.31 5.20
C LYS A 55 0.28 15.39 6.32
N ASP A 56 -0.80 15.79 6.99
CA ASP A 56 -1.39 15.02 8.09
C ASP A 56 -1.84 13.63 7.61
N ILE A 57 -2.48 13.55 6.42
CA ILE A 57 -2.88 12.27 5.82
C ILE A 57 -1.66 11.40 5.50
N LEU A 58 -0.59 11.99 4.95
CA LEU A 58 0.64 11.24 4.64
C LEU A 58 1.28 10.66 5.90
N GLU A 59 1.40 11.47 6.96
CA GLU A 59 1.95 11.03 8.25
C GLU A 59 1.08 9.97 8.91
N PHE A 60 -0.25 10.11 8.83
CA PHE A 60 -1.20 9.15 9.38
C PHE A 60 -1.10 7.78 8.67
N VAL A 61 -1.14 7.76 7.34
CA VAL A 61 -1.01 6.52 6.56
C VAL A 61 0.37 5.90 6.73
N ALA A 62 1.43 6.71 6.87
CA ALA A 62 2.78 6.22 7.12
C ALA A 62 2.92 5.46 8.46
N LYS A 63 2.11 5.79 9.47
CA LYS A 63 2.08 5.10 10.77
C LYS A 63 1.29 3.78 10.76
N CYS A 64 0.53 3.48 9.70
CA CYS A 64 -0.23 2.25 9.62
C CYS A 64 0.69 1.03 9.36
N LEU A 65 0.83 0.15 10.36
CA LEU A 65 1.64 -1.07 10.27
C LEU A 65 1.23 -1.97 9.11
N ASN A 66 -0.07 -2.16 8.89
CA ASN A 66 -0.57 -2.96 7.77
C ASN A 66 -0.13 -2.36 6.43
N TYR A 67 -0.30 -1.05 6.23
CA TYR A 67 0.17 -0.37 5.02
C TYR A 67 1.68 -0.53 4.82
N GLN A 68 2.49 -0.42 5.88
CA GLN A 68 3.93 -0.63 5.79
C GLN A 68 4.30 -2.05 5.35
N GLN A 69 3.55 -3.06 5.77
CA GLN A 69 3.80 -4.47 5.45
C GLN A 69 3.35 -4.85 4.03
N VAL A 70 2.19 -4.38 3.57
CA VAL A 70 1.67 -4.68 2.22
C VAL A 70 2.18 -3.75 1.13
N LYS A 71 2.82 -2.63 1.48
CA LYS A 71 3.40 -1.73 0.47
C LYS A 71 4.58 -2.42 -0.22
N VAL A 72 4.31 -2.99 -1.37
CA VAL A 72 5.33 -3.52 -2.28
C VAL A 72 6.31 -2.40 -2.60
N LYS A 73 7.61 -2.62 -2.32
CA LYS A 73 8.65 -1.71 -2.78
C LYS A 73 8.67 -1.77 -4.31
N HIS A 74 8.11 -0.75 -4.96
CA HIS A 74 8.18 -0.59 -6.42
C HIS A 74 9.58 -0.15 -6.92
N HIS A 75 10.57 -0.08 -6.03
CA HIS A 75 11.94 0.06 -6.47
C HIS A 75 12.34 -1.20 -7.22
N LYS A 76 12.90 -1.05 -8.43
CA LYS A 76 13.65 -2.13 -9.05
C LYS A 76 14.65 -2.65 -8.02
N VAL A 77 14.70 -3.96 -7.84
CA VAL A 77 15.76 -4.59 -7.07
C VAL A 77 17.07 -4.11 -7.71
N GLY A 78 17.81 -3.25 -7.00
CA GLY A 78 19.11 -2.76 -7.43
C GLY A 78 20.15 -3.86 -7.23
N GLY A 79 20.03 -4.92 -8.00
CA GLY A 79 20.99 -6.02 -8.06
C GLY A 79 21.50 -6.13 -9.48
N LEU A 80 22.82 -6.29 -9.64
CA LEU A 80 23.36 -6.84 -10.87
C LEU A 80 22.71 -8.23 -11.01
N ALA A 81 21.99 -8.47 -12.11
CA ALA A 81 21.64 -9.84 -12.45
C ALA A 81 22.96 -10.61 -12.51
N GLN A 82 23.15 -11.59 -11.62
CA GLN A 82 24.36 -12.41 -11.65
C GLN A 82 24.40 -13.07 -13.03
N ASN A 83 25.42 -12.73 -13.81
CA ASN A 83 25.63 -13.35 -15.10
C ASN A 83 26.03 -14.79 -14.83
N ILE A 84 25.14 -15.73 -15.16
CA ILE A 84 25.48 -17.16 -15.12
C ILE A 84 26.51 -17.35 -16.24
N SER A 85 27.75 -17.65 -15.86
CA SER A 85 28.80 -17.92 -16.83
C SER A 85 28.37 -19.03 -17.77
N ILE A 86 28.49 -18.81 -19.08
CA ILE A 86 28.26 -19.85 -20.08
C ILE A 86 29.28 -20.96 -19.83
N THR A 87 28.78 -22.18 -19.62
CA THR A 87 29.60 -23.39 -19.45
C THR A 87 30.37 -23.68 -20.74
N THR A 88 31.64 -24.08 -20.61
CA THR A 88 32.52 -24.39 -21.75
C THR A 88 32.24 -25.78 -22.33
N TRP A 89 31.66 -26.68 -21.53
CA TRP A 89 31.41 -28.07 -21.90
C TRP A 89 30.02 -28.58 -21.50
N LYS A 90 29.60 -29.70 -22.12
CA LYS A 90 28.33 -30.36 -21.78
C LYS A 90 28.39 -30.90 -20.35
N TRP A 91 27.31 -30.74 -19.59
CA TRP A 91 27.10 -31.25 -18.22
C TRP A 91 27.90 -30.58 -17.08
N GLU A 92 28.56 -29.45 -17.33
CA GLU A 92 29.29 -28.73 -16.27
C GLU A 92 28.37 -28.12 -15.20
N TYR A 93 27.13 -27.77 -15.58
CA TYR A 93 26.13 -27.28 -14.65
C TYR A 93 24.76 -27.89 -14.98
N LEU A 94 24.10 -28.42 -13.95
CA LEU A 94 22.74 -28.92 -14.01
C LEU A 94 21.87 -28.09 -13.08
N ASN A 95 20.88 -27.40 -13.64
CA ASN A 95 19.83 -26.75 -12.87
C ASN A 95 18.59 -27.66 -12.89
N MET A 96 18.03 -27.92 -11.71
CA MET A 96 16.83 -28.74 -11.55
C MET A 96 15.77 -27.94 -10.80
N ASP A 97 14.54 -28.03 -11.26
CA ASP A 97 13.35 -27.51 -10.57
C ASP A 97 12.32 -28.63 -10.35
N PHE A 98 11.39 -28.40 -9.42
CA PHE A 98 10.31 -29.33 -9.14
C PHE A 98 9.00 -28.79 -9.72
N ILE A 99 8.30 -29.64 -10.48
CA ILE A 99 6.93 -29.38 -10.88
C ILE A 99 6.00 -30.02 -9.83
N THR A 100 5.33 -29.21 -9.03
CA THR A 100 4.52 -29.68 -7.89
C THR A 100 3.03 -29.85 -8.20
N SER A 101 2.54 -29.35 -9.35
CA SER A 101 1.12 -29.33 -9.70
C SER A 101 0.78 -30.27 -10.88
N LEU A 102 1.25 -31.51 -10.84
CA LEU A 102 0.88 -32.53 -11.83
C LEU A 102 -0.31 -33.36 -11.32
N SER A 103 -1.22 -33.74 -12.22
CA SER A 103 -2.31 -34.66 -11.89
C SER A 103 -1.76 -36.02 -11.51
N SER A 104 -2.34 -36.66 -10.49
CA SER A 104 -1.93 -37.99 -10.04
C SER A 104 -2.12 -39.02 -11.17
N THR A 105 -1.04 -39.70 -11.54
CA THR A 105 -1.08 -40.84 -12.47
C THR A 105 -1.24 -42.12 -11.66
N ARG A 106 -2.17 -43.01 -12.06
CA ARG A 106 -2.26 -44.36 -11.47
C ARG A 106 -1.01 -45.15 -11.84
N GLN A 107 -0.29 -45.63 -10.85
CA GLN A 107 0.77 -46.61 -11.06
C GLN A 107 0.11 -47.94 -11.45
N HIS A 108 0.31 -48.38 -12.69
CA HIS A 108 0.05 -49.76 -13.09
C HIS A 108 1.28 -50.58 -12.71
N PHE A 109 1.14 -51.44 -11.70
CA PHE A 109 2.05 -52.54 -11.43
C PHE A 109 1.50 -53.81 -12.07
#